data_AF-A0A7Y3GN10-F1
#
_entry.id   AF-A0A7Y3GN10-F1
#
_cell.length_a   1.000
_cell.length_b   1.000
_cell.length_c   1.000
_cell.angle_alpha   90.00
_cell.angle_beta   90.00
_cell.angle_gamma   90.00
#
_symmetry.space_group_name_H-M   'P 1'
#
loop_
_entity.id
_entity.type
_entity.pdbx_description
1 polymer ?
#
loop_
_entity_poly.entity_id
_entity_poly.type
_entity_poly.pdbx_seq_one_letter_code
_entity_poly.pdbx_strand_id
1 'polypeptide(L)'
;MLDFIKDNMWLILFIAWGLPLTHYRSKFRKIVYQTDSWLINLKPLFLKELKGLFGNIFPENLEYRKFRNFYRFYLGIYLVLFLLYLYFTKE
;
A
#
# COMPACT_ATOMS: atom_id res chain seq x y z
N MET A 1 24.03 11.44 15.82
CA MET A 1 22.57 11.45 15.56
C MET A 1 22.25 11.93 14.15
N LEU A 2 22.73 13.11 13.74
CA LEU A 2 22.52 13.61 12.38
C LEU A 2 23.09 12.67 11.30
N ASP A 3 24.28 12.11 11.55
CA ASP A 3 24.95 11.22 10.59
C ASP A 3 24.21 9.89 10.45
N PHE A 4 23.78 9.27 11.55
CA PHE A 4 22.90 8.10 11.52
C PHE A 4 21.64 8.32 10.68
N ILE A 5 20.98 9.48 10.81
CA ILE A 5 19.78 9.81 10.02
C ILE A 5 20.13 9.93 8.54
N LYS A 6 21.25 10.56 8.20
CA LYS A 6 21.71 10.69 6.81
C LYS A 6 22.02 9.32 6.21
N ASP A 7 22.77 8.49 6.92
CA ASP A 7 23.20 7.17 6.49
C ASP A 7 22.01 6.20 6.31
N ASN A 8 20.94 6.39 7.08
CA ASN A 8 19.76 5.53 7.07
C ASN A 8 18.51 6.20 6.46
N MET A 9 18.67 7.34 5.78
CA MET A 9 17.54 8.18 5.35
C MET A 9 16.54 7.42 4.48
N TRP A 10 17.01 6.57 3.56
CA TRP A 10 16.15 5.78 2.68
C TRP A 10 15.33 4.72 3.43
N LEU A 11 15.95 4.05 4.41
CA LEU A 11 15.26 3.09 5.26
C LEU A 11 14.20 3.79 6.12
N ILE A 12 14.54 4.94 6.71
CA ILE A 12 13.61 5.74 7.52
C ILE A 12 12.42 6.18 6.68
N LEU A 13 12.65 6.72 5.48
CA LEU A 13 11.57 7.12 4.56
C LEU A 13 10.70 5.93 4.15
N PHE A 14 11.32 4.78 3.83
CA PHE A 14 10.60 3.57 3.48
C PHE A 14 9.70 3.07 4.61
N ILE A 15 10.21 3.00 5.85
CA ILE A 15 9.44 2.58 7.02
C ILE A 15 8.34 3.60 7.33
N ALA A 16 8.67 4.89 7.38
CA ALA A 16 7.71 5.96 7.68
C ALA A 16 6.54 5.97 6.67
N TRP A 17 6.83 5.80 5.38
CA TRP A 17 5.82 5.65 4.34
C TRP A 17 5.11 4.29 4.40
N GLY A 18 5.76 3.25 4.92
CA GLY A 18 5.16 1.93 5.11
C GLY A 18 4.13 1.87 6.24
N LEU A 19 4.27 2.67 7.30
CA LEU A 19 3.39 2.60 8.48
C LEU A 19 1.89 2.74 8.16
N PRO A 20 1.44 3.73 7.35
CA PRO A 20 0.03 3.86 7.01
C PRO A 20 -0.50 2.78 6.04
N LEU A 21 0.38 1.97 5.43
CA LEU A 21 -0.01 0.99 4.40
C LEU A 21 -1.04 -0.01 4.94
N THR A 22 -0.91 -0.42 6.21
CA THR A 22 -1.85 -1.33 6.86
C THR A 22 -3.27 -0.77 6.91
N HIS A 23 -3.41 0.54 7.17
CA HIS A 23 -4.70 1.21 7.17
C HIS A 23 -5.33 1.23 5.76
N TYR A 24 -4.55 1.63 4.75
CA TYR A 24 -5.05 1.68 3.36
C TYR A 24 -5.38 0.29 2.81
N ARG A 25 -4.54 -0.72 3.10
CA ARG A 25 -4.82 -2.11 2.76
C ARG A 25 -6.13 -2.58 3.39
N SER A 26 -6.34 -2.29 4.67
CA SER A 26 -7.58 -2.67 5.37
C SER A 26 -8.81 -2.06 4.72
N LYS A 27 -8.77 -0.75 4.45
CA LYS A 27 -9.86 -0.04 3.76
C LYS A 27 -10.11 -0.60 2.37
N PHE A 28 -9.05 -0.91 1.61
CA PHE A 28 -9.18 -1.52 0.29
C PHE A 28 -9.89 -2.87 0.35
N ARG A 29 -9.49 -3.74 1.29
CA ARG A 29 -10.11 -5.06 1.49
C ARG A 29 -11.58 -4.93 1.86
N LYS A 30 -11.93 -4.02 2.78
CA LYS A 30 -13.33 -3.79 3.15
C LYS A 30 -14.21 -3.42 1.95
N ILE A 31 -13.73 -2.51 1.09
CA ILE A 31 -14.42 -2.12 -0.14
C ILE A 31 -14.53 -3.30 -1.11
N VAL A 32 -13.41 -3.99 -1.39
CA VAL A 32 -13.34 -5.10 -2.37
C VAL A 32 -14.21 -6.28 -1.95
N TYR A 33 -14.25 -6.61 -0.67
CA TYR A 33 -15.02 -7.71 -0.11
C TYR A 33 -16.42 -7.30 0.36
N GLN A 34 -16.79 -6.01 0.23
CA GLN A 34 -18.09 -5.48 0.65
C GLN A 34 -18.44 -5.88 2.08
N THR A 35 -17.51 -5.62 3.00
CA THR A 35 -17.65 -5.97 4.42
C THR A 35 -17.01 -4.92 5.30
N ASP A 36 -17.62 -4.64 6.45
CA ASP A 36 -17.05 -3.75 7.46
C ASP A 36 -16.20 -4.49 8.50
N SER A 37 -16.23 -5.82 8.49
CA SER A 37 -15.54 -6.65 9.48
C SER A 37 -14.02 -6.52 9.36
N TRP A 38 -13.36 -6.29 10.50
CA TRP A 38 -11.90 -6.26 10.58
C TRP A 38 -11.26 -7.63 10.30
N LEU A 39 -12.02 -8.73 10.49
CA LEU A 39 -11.57 -10.11 10.25
C LEU A 39 -11.10 -10.34 8.82
N ILE A 40 -11.55 -9.53 7.86
CA ILE A 40 -11.08 -9.63 6.47
C ILE A 40 -9.56 -9.48 6.37
N ASN A 41 -8.90 -8.79 7.30
CA ASN A 41 -7.45 -8.59 7.27
C ASN A 41 -6.64 -9.83 7.63
N LEU A 42 -7.23 -10.75 8.40
CA LEU A 42 -6.61 -12.03 8.79
C LEU A 42 -6.80 -13.12 7.73
N LYS A 43 -7.83 -13.02 6.89
CA LYS A 43 -8.12 -14.03 5.88
C LYS A 43 -7.04 -14.06 4.78
N PRO A 44 -6.51 -15.22 4.38
CA PRO A 44 -5.49 -15.36 3.32
C PRO A 44 -6.12 -15.30 1.91
N LEU A 45 -7.00 -14.32 1.69
CA LEU A 45 -7.62 -14.06 0.39
C LEU A 45 -6.82 -12.94 -0.30
N PHE A 46 -6.53 -13.09 -1.60
CA PHE A 46 -5.73 -12.13 -2.37
C PHE A 46 -6.22 -11.93 -3.82
N LEU A 47 -6.83 -12.94 -4.43
CA LEU A 47 -7.24 -12.87 -5.85
C LEU A 47 -8.24 -11.74 -6.13
N LYS A 48 -9.19 -11.49 -5.23
CA LYS A 48 -10.18 -10.41 -5.39
C LYS A 48 -9.52 -9.04 -5.25
N GLU A 49 -8.53 -8.91 -4.36
CA GLU A 49 -7.72 -7.69 -4.26
C GLU A 49 -6.91 -7.45 -5.53
N LEU A 50 -6.25 -8.45 -6.09
CA LEU A 50 -5.51 -8.29 -7.36
C LEU A 50 -6.44 -7.86 -8.50
N LYS A 51 -7.59 -8.53 -8.65
CA LYS A 51 -8.62 -8.15 -9.63
C LYS A 51 -9.15 -6.73 -9.39
N GLY A 52 -9.41 -6.37 -8.14
CA GLY A 52 -9.85 -5.02 -7.77
C GLY A 52 -8.74 -3.97 -7.88
N LEU A 53 -7.48 -4.36 -7.76
CA LEU A 53 -6.34 -3.45 -7.79
C LEU A 53 -5.93 -3.18 -9.21
N PHE A 54 -5.95 -4.15 -10.13
CA PHE A 54 -5.54 -3.95 -11.53
C PHE A 54 -6.73 -3.81 -12.50
N GLY A 55 -7.86 -4.43 -12.19
CA GLY A 55 -9.11 -4.29 -12.94
C GLY A 55 -10.08 -3.26 -12.34
N ASN A 56 -11.27 -3.18 -12.93
CA ASN A 56 -12.38 -2.34 -12.49
C ASN A 56 -13.63 -3.16 -12.17
N ILE A 57 -13.62 -3.82 -11.00
CA ILE A 57 -14.70 -4.74 -10.61
C ILE A 57 -16.00 -4.01 -10.16
N PHE A 58 -15.93 -2.71 -9.87
CA PHE A 58 -17.09 -1.87 -9.52
C PHE A 58 -17.05 -0.54 -10.32
N PRO A 59 -17.38 -0.56 -11.61
CA PRO A 59 -17.25 0.62 -12.48
C PRO A 59 -18.11 1.82 -12.04
N GLU A 60 -19.31 1.53 -11.51
CA GLU A 60 -20.27 2.55 -11.05
C GLU A 60 -19.96 3.11 -9.66
N ASN A 61 -19.04 2.48 -8.91
CA ASN A 61 -18.70 2.93 -7.57
C ASN A 61 -17.58 3.99 -7.63
N LEU A 62 -17.97 5.26 -7.56
CA LEU A 62 -17.05 6.40 -7.57
C LEU A 62 -16.07 6.39 -6.39
N GLU A 63 -16.52 5.99 -5.20
CA GLU A 63 -15.67 5.92 -4.01
C GLU A 63 -14.56 4.88 -4.20
N TYR A 64 -14.91 3.68 -4.64
CA TYR A 64 -13.96 2.62 -4.97
C TYR A 64 -12.96 3.07 -6.04
N ARG A 65 -13.42 3.73 -7.12
CA ARG A 65 -12.52 4.19 -8.18
C ARG A 65 -11.51 5.23 -7.68
N LYS A 66 -11.97 6.22 -6.91
CA LYS A 66 -11.09 7.23 -6.29
C LYS A 66 -10.09 6.58 -5.35
N PHE A 67 -10.58 5.73 -4.44
CA PHE A 67 -9.73 5.08 -3.45
C PHE A 67 -8.73 4.10 -4.09
N ARG A 68 -9.12 3.33 -5.11
CA ARG A 68 -8.22 2.44 -5.86
C ARG A 68 -7.10 3.24 -6.51
N ASN A 69 -7.39 4.36 -7.16
CA ASN A 69 -6.36 5.17 -7.82
C ASN A 69 -5.38 5.76 -6.79
N PHE A 70 -5.90 6.29 -5.68
CA PHE A 70 -5.07 6.70 -4.55
C PHE A 70 -4.19 5.55 -4.04
N TYR A 71 -4.77 4.38 -3.82
CA TYR A 71 -4.05 3.23 -3.28
C TYR A 71 -2.97 2.70 -4.24
N ARG A 72 -3.24 2.68 -5.56
CA ARG A 72 -2.24 2.38 -6.59
C ARG A 72 -1.08 3.36 -6.56
N PHE A 73 -1.37 4.66 -6.47
CA PHE A 73 -0.34 5.70 -6.39
C PHE A 73 0.52 5.51 -5.12
N TYR A 74 -0.14 5.26 -3.98
CA TYR A 74 0.54 5.01 -2.71
C TYR A 74 1.47 3.80 -2.78
N LEU A 75 0.99 2.68 -3.34
CA LEU A 75 1.79 1.48 -3.60
C LEU A 75 2.94 1.74 -4.57
N GLY A 76 2.72 2.60 -5.57
CA GLY A 76 3.77 3.04 -6.49
C GLY A 76 4.91 3.77 -5.77
N ILE A 77 4.59 4.74 -4.90
CA ILE A 77 5.61 5.42 -4.08
C ILE A 77 6.29 4.42 -3.15
N TYR A 78 5.54 3.55 -2.49
CA TYR A 78 6.09 2.52 -1.61
C TYR A 78 7.10 1.63 -2.36
N LEU A 79 6.78 1.21 -3.58
CA LEU A 79 7.69 0.42 -4.43
C LEU A 79 8.94 1.22 -4.82
N VAL A 80 8.79 2.50 -5.21
CA VAL A 80 9.94 3.36 -5.54
C VAL A 80 10.85 3.54 -4.33
N LEU A 81 10.31 3.83 -3.15
CA LEU A 81 11.09 3.94 -1.91
C LEU A 81 11.82 2.64 -1.57
N PHE A 82 11.17 1.50 -1.76
CA PHE A 82 11.80 0.19 -1.58
C PHE A 82 12.96 -0.03 -2.56
N LEU A 83 12.77 0.29 -3.84
CA LEU A 83 13.83 0.16 -4.86
C LEU A 83 15.00 1.11 -4.59
N LEU A 84 14.73 2.34 -4.15
CA LEU A 84 15.76 3.31 -3.78
C LEU A 84 16.52 2.82 -2.54
N TYR A 85 15.82 2.29 -1.53
CA TYR A 85 16.45 1.63 -0.40
C TYR A 85 17.37 0.49 -0.86
N LEU A 86 16.89 -0.43 -1.71
CA LEU A 86 17.73 -1.50 -2.24
C LEU A 86 18.92 -0.99 -3.04
N TYR A 87 18.77 0.09 -3.81
CA TYR A 87 19.83 0.65 -4.63
C TYR A 87 20.92 1.33 -3.80
N PHE A 88 20.54 2.13 -2.80
CA PHE A 88 21.49 2.87 -1.96
C PHE A 88 22.03 2.08 -0.76
N THR A 89 21.42 0.94 -0.43
CA THR A 89 21.91 0.03 0.63
C THR A 89 22.67 -1.18 0.05
N LYS A 90 22.72 -1.34 -1.27
CA LYS A 90 23.62 -2.31 -1.90
C LYS A 90 25.05 -1.78 -1.84
N GLU A 91 25.93 -2.52 -1.17
CA GLU A 91 27.38 -2.33 -1.23
C GLU A 91 27.95 -2.61 -2.63
#